data_AF-C1E7C4-F1
#
_entry.id   AF-C1E7C4-F1
#
_cell.length_a   1.000
_cell.length_b   1.000
_cell.length_c   1.000
_cell.angle_alpha   90.00
_cell.angle_beta   90.00
_cell.angle_gamma   90.00
#
_symmetry.space_group_name_H-M   'P 1'
#
loop_
_entity.id
_entity.type
_entity.pdbx_description
1 polymer ?
#
loop_
_entity_poly.entity_id
_entity_poly.type
_entity_poly.pdbx_seq_one_letter_code
_entity_poly.pdbx_strand_id
1 'polypeptide(L)' 'PTLVDVYADWCGHCRQLAPVWEELVKELEGEVYVVKVNGPKCRSLQQRLHVKAYPTILYLRDGEMRSYDGAQ' A
#
# COMPACT_ATOMS: atom_id res chain seq x y z
N PRO A 1 1.41 -6.59 12.26
CA PRO A 1 1.52 -6.71 10.78
C PRO A 1 1.25 -5.34 10.14
N THR A 2 1.74 -5.09 8.92
CA THR A 2 1.58 -3.80 8.25
C THR A 2 1.11 -4.00 6.81
N LEU A 3 0.05 -3.31 6.43
CA LEU A 3 -0.36 -3.13 5.05
C LEU A 3 0.16 -1.79 4.54
N VAL A 4 0.83 -1.80 3.38
CA VAL A 4 1.41 -0.61 2.76
C VAL A 4 0.77 -0.40 1.40
N ASP A 5 0.13 0.75 1.22
CA ASP A 5 -0.37 1.25 -0.06
C ASP A 5 0.65 2.24 -0.64
N VAL A 6 1.39 1.81 -1.66
CA VAL A 6 2.28 2.71 -2.40
C VAL A 6 1.53 3.31 -3.58
N TYR A 7 1.35 4.63 -3.55
CA TYR A 7 0.52 5.38 -4.49
C TYR A 7 1.27 6.53 -5.16
N ALA A 8 0.64 7.12 -6.18
CA ALA A 8 1.06 8.36 -6.82
C ALA A 8 -0.11 9.32 -6.99
N ASP A 9 0.11 10.63 -6.85
CA ASP A 9 -0.97 11.65 -6.87
C ASP A 9 -1.74 11.68 -8.22
N TRP A 10 -1.03 11.38 -9.32
CA TRP A 10 -1.59 11.35 -10.68
C TRP A 10 -2.28 10.01 -11.04
N CYS A 11 -2.14 8.96 -10.23
CA CYS A 11 -2.65 7.61 -10.51
C CYS A 11 -4.17 7.51 -10.33
N GLY A 12 -4.90 7.26 -11.43
CA GLY A 12 -6.36 7.10 -11.42
C GLY A 12 -6.85 5.93 -10.57
N HIS A 13 -6.24 4.74 -10.73
CA HIS A 13 -6.58 3.55 -9.94
C HIS A 13 -6.36 3.76 -8.44
N CYS A 14 -5.32 4.52 -8.06
CA CYS A 14 -5.03 4.83 -6.66
C CYS A 14 -6.13 5.70 -6.03
N ARG A 15 -6.70 6.65 -6.79
CA ARG A 15 -7.83 7.47 -6.32
C ARG A 15 -9.11 6.64 -6.18
N GLN A 16 -9.34 5.67 -7.06
CA GLN A 16 -10.48 4.76 -6.95
C GLN A 16 -10.37 3.82 -5.74
N LEU A 17 -9.15 3.42 -5.37
CA LEU A 17 -8.89 2.54 -4.23
C LEU A 17 -8.93 3.28 -2.87
N ALA A 18 -8.72 4.60 -2.86
CA ALA A 18 -8.68 5.41 -1.65
C ALA A 18 -9.87 5.20 -0.68
N PRO A 19 -11.15 5.22 -1.10
CA PRO A 19 -12.27 5.00 -0.18
C PRO A 19 -12.25 3.60 0.46
N VAL A 20 -11.86 2.56 -0.30
CA VAL A 20 -11.76 1.19 0.21
C VAL A 20 -10.69 1.10 1.30
N TRP A 21 -9.55 1.79 1.12
CA TRP A 21 -8.52 1.86 2.16
C TRP A 21 -8.98 2.55 3.43
N GLU A 22 -9.79 3.61 3.32
CA GLU A 22 -10.32 4.33 4.49
C GLU A 22 -11.30 3.48 5.30
N GLU A 23 -12.09 2.63 4.64
CA GLU A 23 -12.94 1.63 5.29
C GLU A 23 -12.10 0.55 5.97
N LEU A 24 -11.10 0.00 5.25
CA LEU A 24 -10.24 -1.04 5.77
C LEU A 24 -9.44 -0.61 7.01
N VAL A 25 -8.99 0.65 7.06
CA VAL A 25 -8.30 1.20 8.25
C VAL A 25 -9.19 1.11 9.49
N LYS A 26 -10.49 1.38 9.35
CA LYS A 26 -11.45 1.31 10.46
C LYS A 26 -11.70 -0.13 10.88
N GLU A 27 -11.82 -1.04 9.93
CA GLU A 27 -12.05 -2.47 10.21
C GLU A 27 -10.86 -3.14 10.88
N LEU A 28 -9.64 -2.71 10.55
CA LEU A 28 -8.40 -3.31 11.06
C LEU A 28 -7.77 -2.52 12.22
N GLU A 29 -8.49 -1.54 12.78
CA GLU A 29 -7.99 -0.69 13.85
C GLU A 29 -7.55 -1.53 15.06
N GLY A 30 -6.31 -1.33 15.52
CA GLY A 30 -5.73 -2.09 16.63
C GLY A 30 -5.13 -3.45 16.27
N GLU A 31 -5.38 -3.97 15.07
CA GLU A 31 -4.86 -5.27 14.62
C GLU A 31 -3.76 -5.15 13.56
N VAL A 32 -3.93 -4.24 12.60
CA VAL A 32 -3.03 -4.06 11.46
C VAL A 32 -2.72 -2.59 11.27
N TYR A 33 -1.44 -2.26 11.13
CA TYR A 33 -1.05 -0.91 10.70
C TYR A 33 -1.29 -0.76 9.21
N VAL A 34 -2.04 0.27 8.82
CA VAL A 34 -2.20 0.64 7.41
C VAL A 34 -1.40 1.90 7.14
N VAL A 35 -0.54 1.86 6.14
CA VAL A 35 0.40 2.95 5.81
C VAL A 35 0.27 3.31 4.34
N LYS A 36 0.13 4.61 4.05
CA LYS A 36 0.16 5.12 2.67
C LYS A 36 1.50 5.78 2.39
N VAL A 37 2.12 5.41 1.26
CA VAL A 37 3.42 5.93 0.84
C VAL A 37 3.27 6.57 -0.54
N ASN A 38 3.57 7.86 -0.65
CA ASN A 38 3.69 8.51 -1.95
C ASN A 38 5.04 8.10 -2.58
N GLY A 39 5.01 7.13 -3.48
CA GLY A 39 6.20 6.56 -4.12
C GLY A 39 7.06 7.62 -4.83
N PRO A 40 6.48 8.48 -5.70
CA PRO A 40 7.24 9.52 -6.39
C PRO A 40 7.98 10.50 -5.47
N LYS A 41 7.42 10.80 -4.29
CA LYS A 41 8.07 11.66 -3.27
C LYS A 41 9.08 10.90 -2.42
N CYS A 42 8.94 9.58 -2.26
CA CYS A 42 9.77 8.73 -1.42
C CYS A 42 10.55 7.68 -2.24
N ARG A 43 11.35 8.13 -3.23
CA ARG A 43 12.02 7.24 -4.20
C ARG A 43 12.90 6.14 -3.59
N SER A 44 13.64 6.43 -2.52
CA SER A 44 14.48 5.45 -1.84
C SER A 44 13.65 4.33 -1.19
N LEU A 45 12.51 4.68 -0.59
CA LEU A 45 11.57 3.73 -0.03
C LEU A 45 10.87 2.92 -1.12
N GLN A 46 10.44 3.57 -2.21
CA GLN A 46 9.86 2.92 -3.39
C GLN A 46 10.79 1.82 -3.94
N GLN A 47 12.09 2.10 -4.06
CA GLN A 47 13.09 1.15 -4.53
C GLN A 47 13.26 -0.03 -3.57
N ARG A 48 13.36 0.23 -2.26
CA ARG A 48 13.46 -0.80 -1.22
C ARG A 48 12.23 -1.71 -1.16
N LEU A 49 11.06 -1.16 -1.47
CA LEU A 49 9.79 -1.89 -1.54
C LEU A 49 9.56 -2.56 -2.91
N HIS A 50 10.52 -2.49 -3.84
CA HIS A 50 10.45 -3.09 -5.17
C HIS A 50 9.20 -2.70 -5.98
N VAL A 51 8.71 -1.47 -5.81
CA VAL A 51 7.49 -0.97 -6.45
C VAL A 51 7.75 -0.71 -7.94
N LYS A 52 7.03 -1.43 -8.80
CA LYS A 52 7.14 -1.36 -10.26
C LYS A 52 6.00 -0.57 -10.93
N ALA A 53 4.84 -0.51 -10.29
CA ALA A 53 3.64 0.15 -10.80
C ALA A 53 2.80 0.72 -9.65
N TYR A 54 1.80 1.54 -9.97
CA TYR A 54 0.89 2.13 -8.99
C TYR A 54 -0.57 1.74 -9.28
N PRO A 55 -1.37 1.45 -8.23
CA PRO A 55 -0.93 1.23 -6.85
C PRO A 55 -0.09 -0.06 -6.71
N THR A 56 0.74 -0.15 -5.68
CA THR A 56 1.34 -1.43 -5.23
C THR A 56 0.96 -1.62 -3.77
N ILE A 57 0.36 -2.77 -3.45
CA ILE A 57 -0.08 -3.11 -2.10
C ILE A 57 0.85 -4.18 -1.55
N LEU A 58 1.39 -3.95 -0.35
CA LEU A 58 2.33 -4.87 0.30
C LEU A 58 1.82 -5.24 1.68
N TYR A 59 1.93 -6.52 2.03
CA TYR A 59 1.73 -7.03 3.37
C TYR A 59 3.06 -7.40 4.00
N LEU A 60 3.37 -6.79 5.14
CA LEU A 60 4.58 -7.03 5.92
C LEU A 60 4.24 -7.68 7.24
N ARG A 61 4.84 -8.84 7.51
CA ARG A 61 4.67 -9.58 8.75
C ARG A 61 5.93 -10.40 9.04
N ASP A 62 6.41 -10.31 10.28
CA ASP A 62 7.53 -11.12 10.77
C ASP A 62 8.80 -11.05 9.89
N GLY A 63 9.06 -9.88 9.30
CA GLY A 63 10.20 -9.65 8.40
C GLY A 63 9.97 -10.08 6.94
N GLU A 64 8.85 -10.76 6.65
CA GLU A 64 8.45 -11.10 5.28
C GLU A 64 7.65 -9.98 4.64
N MET A 65 7.83 -9.79 3.33
CA MET A 65 7.07 -8.85 2.50
C MET A 65 6.43 -9.62 1.35
N ARG A 66 5.11 -9.45 1.18
CA ARG A 66 4.34 -10.07 0.09
C ARG A 66 3.59 -8.99 -0.70
N SER A 67 3.65 -9.05 -2.02
CA SER A 67 2.81 -8.22 -2.87
C SER A 67 1.40 -8.79 -2.94
N TYR A 68 0.42 -7.91 -2.98
CA TYR A 68 -0.96 -8.26 -3.32
C TYR A 68 -1.24 -7.82 -4.75
N ASP A 69 -1.51 -8.79 -5.61
CA ASP A 69 -1.72 -8.60 -7.04
C ASP A 69 -3.21 -8.55 -7.44
N GLY A 70 -4.12 -8.43 -6.44
CA GLY A 70 -5.57 -8.44 -6.64
C GLY A 70 -6.23 -9.77 -6.25
N ALA A 71 -7.57 -9.78 -6.24
CA ALA A 71 -8.33 -11.02 -6.23
C ALA A 71 -8.27 -11.60 -7.65
N GLN A 72 -7.70 -12.79 -7.80
CA GLN A 72 -7.77 -13.55 -9.05
C GLN A 72 -9.16 -14.14 -9.25
#